data_AF-A0A510I423-F1
#
_entry.id   AF-A0A510I423-F1
#
_cell.length_a   1.000
_cell.length_b   1.000
_cell.length_c   1.000
_cell.angle_alpha   90.00
_cell.angle_beta   90.00
_cell.angle_gamma   90.00
#
_symmetry.space_group_name_H-M   'P 1'
#
loop_
_entity.id
_entity.type
_entity.pdbx_description
1 polymer ?
#
loop_
_entity_poly.entity_id
_entity_poly.type
_entity_poly.pdbx_seq_one_letter_code
_entity_poly.pdbx_strand_id
1 'polypeptide(L)'
;MPGSIVSLLNEEEKTQLFSKRWRLYCDAGHQLFERGEPTENMYLVEKGKVSLFRLMPNGDEKLFRVFMAGEVIAEMAMLIPQKPIR
;
A
#
# COMPACT_ATOMS: atom_id res chain seq x y z
N MET A 1 13.13 3.54 -0.71
CA MET A 1 11.74 3.90 -1.11
C MET A 1 11.77 4.98 -2.19
N PRO A 2 12.22 4.68 -3.41
CA PRO A 2 12.27 5.68 -4.49
C PRO A 2 10.85 6.08 -4.92
N GLY A 3 10.59 7.38 -5.05
CA GLY A 3 9.29 7.89 -5.55
C GLY A 3 8.13 7.85 -4.55
N SER A 4 8.37 7.49 -3.29
CA SER A 4 7.38 7.55 -2.22
C SER A 4 7.40 8.90 -1.51
N ILE A 5 6.25 9.37 -1.04
CA ILE A 5 6.16 10.59 -0.23
C ILE A 5 6.94 10.45 1.10
N VAL A 6 7.11 9.23 1.61
CA VAL A 6 7.91 8.95 2.81
C VAL A 6 9.38 9.31 2.60
N SER A 7 9.87 9.32 1.36
CA SER A 7 11.23 9.75 1.05
C SER A 7 11.46 11.25 1.20
N LEU A 8 10.40 12.06 1.21
CA LEU A 8 10.45 13.52 1.38
C LEU A 8 10.57 13.95 2.84
N LEU A 9 10.31 13.03 3.77
CA LEU A 9 10.44 13.28 5.21
C LEU A 9 11.92 13.41 5.60
N ASN A 10 12.18 14.21 6.63
CA ASN A 10 13.49 14.25 7.27
C ASN A 10 13.69 13.01 8.17
N GLU A 11 14.90 12.82 8.70
CA GLU A 11 15.24 11.62 9.47
C GLU A 11 14.49 11.52 10.81
N GLU A 12 14.17 12.65 11.43
CA GLU A 12 13.38 12.68 12.68
C GLU A 12 11.93 12.27 12.40
N GLU A 13 11.31 12.82 11.36
CA GLU A 13 9.96 12.48 10.91
C GLU A 13 9.84 11.02 10.48
N LYS A 14 10.84 10.49 9.75
CA LYS A 14 10.90 9.05 9.43
C LYS A 14 10.97 8.21 10.68
N THR A 15 11.82 8.59 11.64
CA THR A 15 11.97 7.86 12.90
C THR A 15 10.65 7.82 13.67
N GLN A 16 9.95 8.96 13.77
CA GLN A 16 8.64 9.04 14.39
C GLN A 16 7.59 8.20 13.67
N LEU A 17 7.53 8.27 12.33
CA LEU A 17 6.60 7.46 11.52
C LEU A 17 6.86 5.95 11.72
N PHE A 18 8.11 5.52 11.59
CA PHE A 18 8.47 4.11 11.69
C PHE A 18 8.39 3.58 13.12
N SER A 19 8.46 4.42 14.16
CA SER A 19 8.27 3.98 15.56
C SER A 19 6.87 3.43 15.84
N LYS A 20 5.87 3.83 15.05
CA LYS A 20 4.47 3.39 15.19
C LYS A 20 4.11 2.21 14.29
N ARG A 21 5.05 1.71 13.48
CA ARG A 21 4.79 0.59 12.56
C ARG A 21 4.76 -0.74 13.29
N TRP A 22 3.97 -1.67 12.80
CA TRP A 22 4.04 -3.09 13.16
C TRP A 22 4.34 -3.94 11.92
N ARG A 23 4.76 -5.19 12.14
CA ARG A 23 5.00 -6.15 11.06
C ARG A 23 3.73 -6.96 10.78
N LEU A 24 3.42 -7.11 9.51
CA LEU A 24 2.37 -7.99 9.00
C LEU A 24 3.03 -9.06 8.12
N TYR A 25 2.77 -10.32 8.43
CA TYR A 25 3.22 -11.45 7.62
C TYR A 25 2.04 -12.02 6.86
N CYS A 26 2.23 -12.23 5.57
CA CYS A 26 1.19 -12.64 4.64
C CYS A 26 1.67 -13.81 3.81
N ASP A 27 0.81 -14.83 3.67
CA ASP A 27 1.02 -15.89 2.69
C ASP A 27 0.69 -15.42 1.27
N ALA A 28 1.15 -16.17 0.27
CA ALA A 28 0.80 -15.90 -1.11
C ALA A 28 -0.72 -15.94 -1.29
N GLY A 29 -1.28 -14.92 -1.95
CA GLY A 29 -2.72 -14.78 -2.14
C GLY A 29 -3.46 -14.07 -1.00
N HIS A 30 -2.77 -13.71 0.09
CA HIS A 30 -3.37 -12.90 1.14
C HIS A 30 -3.72 -11.50 0.62
N GLN A 31 -4.93 -11.06 0.92
CA GLN A 31 -5.49 -9.79 0.47
C GLN A 31 -5.26 -8.71 1.53
N LEU A 32 -4.59 -7.62 1.15
CA LEU A 32 -4.26 -6.53 2.10
C LEU A 32 -5.40 -5.53 2.29
N PHE A 33 -6.16 -5.27 1.23
CA PHE A 33 -7.32 -4.37 1.24
C PHE A 33 -8.12 -4.53 -0.05
N GLU A 34 -9.37 -4.06 -0.02
CA GLU A 34 -10.29 -3.99 -1.14
C GLU A 34 -10.63 -2.56 -1.57
N ARG A 35 -11.09 -2.45 -2.81
CA ARG A 35 -11.59 -1.18 -3.31
C ARG A 35 -12.87 -0.79 -2.55
N GLY A 36 -12.83 0.38 -1.93
CA GLY A 36 -13.99 0.95 -1.22
C GLY A 36 -13.91 0.78 0.30
N GLU A 37 -12.94 0.01 0.78
CA GLU A 37 -12.64 -0.03 2.22
C GLU A 37 -12.03 1.30 2.67
N PRO A 38 -12.36 1.77 3.89
CA PRO A 38 -11.67 2.88 4.50
C PRO A 38 -10.17 2.62 4.54
N THR A 39 -9.36 3.57 4.05
CA THR A 39 -7.91 3.43 4.14
C THR A 39 -7.44 3.82 5.53
N GLU A 40 -7.13 2.80 6.32
CA GLU A 40 -6.63 2.94 7.69
C GLU A 40 -5.12 2.76 7.81
N ASN A 41 -4.48 2.09 6.84
CA ASN A 41 -3.04 1.82 6.85
C ASN A 41 -2.39 2.02 5.47
N MET A 42 -1.09 2.32 5.48
CA MET A 42 -0.19 2.19 4.31
C MET A 42 0.83 1.09 4.59
N TYR A 43 1.39 0.49 3.53
CA TYR A 43 2.24 -0.69 3.67
C TYR A 43 3.61 -0.46 3.05
N LEU A 44 4.67 -0.91 3.73
CA LEU A 44 6.01 -1.01 3.19
C LEU A 44 6.33 -2.48 2.96
N VAL A 45 6.67 -2.85 1.73
CA VAL A 45 7.08 -4.23 1.42
C VAL A 45 8.50 -4.44 1.98
N GLU A 46 8.65 -5.17 3.09
CA GLU A 46 9.98 -5.53 3.61
C GLU A 46 10.60 -6.69 2.80
N LYS A 47 9.80 -7.68 2.38
CA LYS A 47 10.24 -8.85 1.61
C LYS A 47 9.10 -9.38 0.74
N GLY A 48 9.44 -9.94 -0.42
CA GLY A 48 8.48 -10.52 -1.36
C GLY A 48 7.98 -9.49 -2.37
N LYS A 49 6.75 -9.70 -2.86
CA LYS A 49 6.08 -8.81 -3.81
C LYS A 49 4.59 -8.74 -3.51
N VAL A 50 3.98 -7.61 -3.82
CA VAL A 50 2.53 -7.40 -3.70
C VAL A 50 1.98 -6.91 -5.03
N SER A 51 0.91 -7.52 -5.50
CA SER A 51 0.24 -7.15 -6.75
C SER A 51 -0.98 -6.29 -6.46
N LEU A 52 -1.08 -5.14 -7.13
CA LEU A 52 -2.31 -4.36 -7.21
C LEU A 52 -3.02 -4.71 -8.52
N PHE A 53 -4.23 -5.23 -8.43
CA PHE A 53 -5.04 -5.61 -9.56
C PHE A 53 -6.47 -5.10 -9.41
N ARG A 54 -7.26 -5.24 -10.47
CA ARG A 54 -8.71 -5.02 -10.47
C ARG A 54 -9.38 -6.26 -11.05
N LEU A 55 -10.41 -6.73 -10.37
CA LEU A 55 -11.34 -7.72 -10.91
C LEU A 55 -12.23 -7.07 -11.97
N MET A 56 -12.22 -7.65 -13.16
CA MET A 56 -13.08 -7.28 -14.28
C MET A 56 -14.45 -7.98 -14.14
N PRO A 57 -15.53 -7.47 -14.75
CA PRO A 57 -16.86 -8.10 -14.66
C PRO A 57 -16.93 -9.55 -15.14
N ASN A 58 -15.99 -9.96 -16.00
CA ASN A 58 -15.87 -11.33 -16.50
C ASN A 58 -15.06 -12.26 -15.57
N GLY A 59 -14.57 -11.76 -14.43
CA GLY A 59 -13.77 -12.51 -13.47
C GLY A 59 -12.25 -12.40 -13.68
N ASP A 60 -11.78 -11.77 -14.75
CA ASP A 60 -10.35 -11.63 -15.01
C ASP A 60 -9.68 -10.61 -14.08
N GLU A 61 -8.45 -10.90 -13.68
CA GLU A 61 -7.60 -9.95 -12.97
C GLU A 61 -6.81 -9.09 -13.94
N LYS A 62 -7.09 -7.78 -13.94
CA LYS A 62 -6.22 -6.80 -14.60
C LYS A 62 -5.16 -6.32 -13.61
N LEU A 63 -3.92 -6.75 -13.79
CA LEU A 63 -2.77 -6.28 -13.02
C LEU A 63 -2.43 -4.83 -13.37
N PHE A 64 -2.34 -3.96 -12.37
CA PHE A 64 -1.97 -2.54 -12.53
C PHE A 64 -0.51 -2.29 -12.18
N ARG A 65 -0.04 -2.85 -11.06
CA ARG A 65 1.33 -2.66 -10.58
C ARG A 65 1.74 -3.82 -9.68
N VAL A 66 3.03 -4.14 -9.70
CA VAL A 66 3.68 -5.01 -8.71
C VAL A 66 4.63 -4.15 -7.89
N PHE A 67 4.52 -4.25 -6.57
CA PHE A 67 5.39 -3.60 -5.60
C PHE A 67 6.40 -4.61 -5.07
N MET A 68 7.68 -4.24 -5.07
CA MET A 68 8.81 -5.02 -4.61
C MET A 68 9.31 -4.52 -3.26
N ALA A 69 10.24 -5.27 -2.67
CA ALA A 69 10.88 -4.88 -1.41
C ALA A 69 11.43 -3.44 -1.46
N GLY A 70 11.08 -2.64 -0.45
CA GLY A 70 11.44 -1.23 -0.33
C GLY A 70 10.45 -0.25 -0.97
N GLU A 71 9.37 -0.71 -1.60
CA GLU A 71 8.29 0.14 -2.12
C GLU A 71 7.13 0.28 -1.14
N VAL A 72 6.41 1.41 -1.26
CA VAL A 72 5.26 1.77 -0.41
C VAL A 72 3.96 1.62 -1.20
N ILE A 73 2.93 1.11 -0.54
CA ILE A 73 1.59 0.87 -1.06
C ILE A 73 0.60 1.76 -0.30
N ALA A 74 -0.43 2.23 -1.01
CA ALA A 74 -1.54 3.02 -0.46
C ALA A 74 -1.18 4.39 0.14
N GLU A 75 0.04 4.89 -0.09
CA GLU A 75 0.47 6.22 0.41
C GLU A 75 -0.43 7.37 -0.09
N MET A 76 -0.91 7.34 -1.33
CA MET A 76 -1.79 8.38 -1.87
C MET A 76 -3.21 8.26 -1.33
N ALA A 77 -3.69 7.03 -1.12
CA ALA A 77 -5.02 6.77 -0.56
C ALA A 77 -5.14 7.25 0.89
N MET A 78 -4.00 7.30 1.60
CA MET A 78 -3.87 7.86 2.95
C MET A 78 -3.94 9.40 2.99
N LEU A 79 -3.45 10.07 1.96
CA LEU A 79 -3.25 11.53 1.97
C LEU A 79 -4.34 12.29 1.22
N ILE A 80 -5.02 11.63 0.29
CA ILE A 80 -6.06 12.23 -0.54
C ILE A 80 -7.43 11.90 0.07
N PRO A 81 -8.30 12.89 0.27
CA PRO A 81 -9.68 12.63 0.68
C PRO A 81 -10.35 11.67 -0.29
N GLN A 82 -10.82 10.54 0.23
CA GLN A 82 -11.49 9.56 -0.60
C GLN A 82 -12.92 9.99 -0.86
N LYS A 83 -13.24 10.18 -2.14
CA LYS A 83 -14.64 10.38 -2.55
C LYS A 83 -15.36 9.05 -2.35
N PRO A 84 -16.49 9.01 -1.62
CA PRO A 84 -17.27 7.79 -1.50
C PRO A 84 -17.62 7.29 -2.90
N ILE A 85 -17.41 5.99 -3.12
CA ILE A 85 -17.80 5.33 -4.36
C ILE A 85 -19.33 5.38 -4.40
N ARG A 86 -19.88 6.12 -5.38
CA ARG A 86 -21.31 6.11 -5.71
C ARG A 86 -21.64 4.90 -6.56
#